data_AF-A0A812TAC2-F1
#
_entry.id   AF-A0A812TAC2-F1
#
_cell.length_a   1.000
_cell.length_b   1.000
_cell.length_c   1.000
_cell.angle_alpha   90.00
_cell.angle_beta   90.00
_cell.angle_gamma   90.00
#
_symmetry.space_group_name_H-M   'P 1'
#
loop_
_entity.id
_entity.type
_entity.pdbx_description
1 polymer ?
#
loop_
_entity_poly.entity_id
_entity_poly.type
_entity_poly.pdbx_seq_one_letter_code
_entity_poly.pdbx_strand_id
1 'polypeptide(L)'
;MMTHVCTFARGFGNFRAYSAAIERGDLDFWLHLGDYIYEYGEDHYPDPSETVVPGIQPSKDVVTLQEYRQRHAHYRLDPHLQKLAASAPMIAVWDDHEVANDDFKEGAENHHPQQGPFQARKVAAIRAYHEWLPTRVSLDLADPSAAPWMRWRRFDFGSLATLLMLETRLVARTTQAEMTSQTVRANITKVLNGAWALSPSAWPGGRIESKMLKIRGEVEAHRNKTEKTMLGEDQLAWISQQVPSKGRWFLLGQPQVVQELMSPNFLGAIEDTRRGGDDALAEYWAAIVHNLTKLGFLYRNFTQVAAGALPVPRELRNSFLVDLAAGRFRIQLNFDSWTGYVAERQRLAEALRPAQGAIIYGGDSHNAWAGKLRAEDGSVVAMDFDGMAVTSPGVESERPFLPPSLEATAWRSSNPDLAWADTSKRGFMMVHLDADSHHIEYLAVDVASASEGVGKDTSCLAAFDVEHGLGNSELRVSTCRPPQTRSATETVAQTDSATAATVPLVLALLTCCLGWLMGWCLGRRRLWKSEKEKGAQRYAQHVDEAEHVPPQRMGIELR
;
A
#
# COMPACT_ATOMS: atom_id res chain seq x y z
N MET A 1 -4.48 -15.23 8.51
CA MET A 1 -4.66 -13.77 8.34
C MET A 1 -4.69 -13.38 6.87
N MET A 2 -5.53 -12.43 6.50
CA MET A 2 -5.49 -11.80 5.16
C MET A 2 -4.48 -10.66 5.17
N THR A 3 -3.68 -10.50 4.12
CA THR A 3 -2.86 -9.29 3.93
C THR A 3 -3.02 -8.75 2.51
N HIS A 4 -3.10 -7.43 2.39
CA HIS A 4 -3.36 -6.71 1.14
C HIS A 4 -3.03 -5.22 1.27
N VAL A 5 -3.10 -4.53 0.13
CA VAL A 5 -2.80 -3.11 -0.07
C VAL A 5 -3.63 -2.58 -1.26
N CYS A 6 -3.61 -1.26 -1.49
CA CYS A 6 -4.02 -0.63 -2.75
C CYS A 6 -5.48 -0.92 -3.13
N THR A 7 -6.34 -0.18 -2.44
CA THR A 7 -7.79 -0.26 -2.58
C THR A 7 -8.27 1.03 -3.23
N PHE A 8 -8.52 1.03 -4.54
CA PHE A 8 -9.13 2.17 -5.20
C PHE A 8 -10.65 1.98 -5.26
N ALA A 9 -11.40 2.69 -4.40
CA ALA A 9 -12.86 2.60 -4.43
C ALA A 9 -13.38 3.18 -5.72
N ARG A 10 -14.28 2.43 -6.36
CA ARG A 10 -15.09 2.96 -7.45
C ARG A 10 -14.23 3.64 -8.53
N GLY A 11 -13.23 2.90 -8.99
CA GLY A 11 -12.48 3.21 -10.21
C GLY A 11 -12.23 1.91 -10.94
N PHE A 12 -11.30 1.10 -10.45
CA PHE A 12 -10.80 -0.07 -11.17
C PHE A 12 -11.51 -1.40 -10.87
N GLY A 13 -12.44 -1.41 -9.91
CA GLY A 13 -13.23 -2.60 -9.63
C GLY A 13 -14.01 -2.53 -8.33
N ASN A 14 -14.74 -3.61 -8.05
CA ASN A 14 -15.46 -3.85 -6.79
C ASN A 14 -14.55 -4.51 -5.76
N PHE A 15 -14.84 -4.34 -4.47
CA PHE A 15 -14.01 -4.91 -3.39
C PHE A 15 -14.30 -6.40 -3.10
N ARG A 16 -14.50 -7.19 -4.16
CA ARG A 16 -14.83 -8.63 -4.05
C ARG A 16 -13.76 -9.44 -3.32
N ALA A 17 -12.49 -9.01 -3.39
CA ALA A 17 -11.39 -9.59 -2.62
C ALA A 17 -11.71 -9.69 -1.12
N TYR A 18 -12.37 -8.68 -0.55
CA TYR A 18 -12.73 -8.68 0.86
C TYR A 18 -13.75 -9.75 1.21
N SER A 19 -14.79 -9.92 0.40
CA SER A 19 -15.75 -11.00 0.63
C SER A 19 -15.16 -12.37 0.38
N ALA A 20 -14.36 -12.52 -0.68
CA ALA A 20 -13.65 -13.76 -0.95
C ALA A 20 -12.75 -14.22 0.22
N ALA A 21 -12.10 -13.27 0.90
CA ALA A 21 -11.32 -13.58 2.10
C ALA A 21 -12.17 -14.08 3.28
N ILE A 22 -13.35 -13.49 3.50
CA ILE A 22 -14.29 -13.92 4.56
C ILE A 22 -14.83 -15.32 4.28
N GLU A 23 -15.17 -15.60 3.02
CA GLU A 23 -15.76 -16.88 2.60
C GLU A 23 -14.84 -18.08 2.82
N ARG A 24 -13.53 -17.87 2.93
CA ARG A 24 -12.60 -18.95 3.29
C ARG A 24 -12.88 -19.53 4.68
N GLY A 25 -13.49 -18.76 5.58
CA GLY A 25 -13.97 -19.21 6.88
C GLY A 25 -12.92 -19.31 7.98
N ASP A 26 -11.66 -19.01 7.67
CA ASP A 26 -10.46 -19.21 8.50
C ASP A 26 -9.67 -17.90 8.78
N LEU A 27 -10.37 -16.77 8.81
CA LEU A 27 -9.78 -15.45 9.04
C LEU A 27 -9.77 -15.05 10.53
N ASP A 28 -8.58 -14.96 11.14
CA ASP A 28 -8.42 -14.44 12.52
C ASP A 28 -8.36 -12.90 12.59
N PHE A 29 -7.64 -12.29 11.66
CA PHE A 29 -7.44 -10.84 11.53
C PHE A 29 -6.95 -10.53 10.11
N TRP A 30 -6.94 -9.25 9.75
CA TRP A 30 -6.44 -8.78 8.47
C TRP A 30 -5.43 -7.64 8.64
N LEU A 31 -4.35 -7.72 7.86
CA LEU A 31 -3.34 -6.69 7.69
C LEU A 31 -3.73 -5.81 6.50
N HIS A 32 -3.71 -4.51 6.70
CA HIS A 32 -3.82 -3.52 5.64
C HIS A 32 -2.53 -2.71 5.60
N LEU A 33 -1.80 -2.81 4.50
CA LEU A 33 -0.42 -2.31 4.42
C LEU A 33 -0.29 -0.92 3.82
N GLY A 34 -1.39 -0.30 3.39
CA GLY A 34 -1.36 1.01 2.75
C GLY A 34 -2.47 1.19 1.73
N ASP A 35 -2.75 2.42 1.35
CA ASP A 35 -3.71 2.78 0.28
C ASP A 35 -5.12 2.25 0.55
N TYR A 36 -5.60 2.46 1.77
CA TYR A 36 -6.97 2.18 2.17
C TYR A 36 -7.94 3.14 1.47
N ILE A 37 -7.50 4.37 1.24
CA ILE A 37 -8.12 5.35 0.37
C ILE A 37 -7.10 5.84 -0.65
N TYR A 38 -7.60 6.43 -1.74
CA TYR A 38 -6.84 7.32 -2.60
C TYR A 38 -7.36 8.74 -2.44
N GLU A 39 -6.52 9.73 -2.68
CA GLU A 39 -6.82 11.14 -2.49
C GLU A 39 -7.39 11.82 -3.74
N TYR A 40 -7.19 11.22 -4.92
CA TYR A 40 -7.50 11.80 -6.23
C TYR A 40 -8.96 12.19 -6.45
N GLY A 41 -9.19 13.17 -7.32
CA GLY A 41 -10.47 13.48 -7.96
C GLY A 41 -10.83 12.56 -9.13
N GLU A 42 -11.95 12.86 -9.79
CA GLU A 42 -12.44 12.11 -10.97
C GLU A 42 -11.63 12.35 -12.26
N ASP A 43 -10.77 13.37 -12.28
CA ASP A 43 -10.03 13.82 -13.46
C ASP A 43 -8.60 13.29 -13.57
N HIS A 44 -8.17 12.47 -12.60
CA HIS A 44 -6.78 12.02 -12.51
C HIS A 44 -6.60 10.50 -12.62
N TYR A 45 -7.18 9.75 -11.68
CA TYR A 45 -6.96 8.31 -11.54
C TYR A 45 -8.24 7.66 -11.02
N PRO A 46 -8.86 6.71 -11.74
CA PRO A 46 -8.52 6.20 -13.09
C PRO A 46 -8.68 7.22 -14.23
N ASP A 47 -8.08 6.93 -15.40
CA ASP A 47 -8.56 7.52 -16.65
C ASP A 47 -10.04 7.10 -16.86
N PRO A 48 -10.91 7.95 -17.43
CA PRO A 48 -12.31 7.60 -17.68
C PRO A 48 -12.50 6.29 -18.46
N SER A 49 -11.57 5.92 -19.34
CA SER A 49 -11.61 4.66 -20.09
C SER A 49 -11.30 3.40 -19.26
N GLU A 50 -10.69 3.57 -18.09
CA GLU A 50 -10.34 2.50 -17.15
C GLU A 50 -11.34 2.40 -15.99
N THR A 51 -12.32 3.32 -15.93
CA THR A 51 -13.32 3.37 -14.87
C THR A 51 -14.35 2.26 -15.04
N VAL A 52 -14.30 1.26 -14.15
CA VAL A 52 -15.25 0.17 -14.00
C VAL A 52 -16.48 0.59 -13.19
N VAL A 53 -16.27 1.33 -12.09
CA VAL A 53 -17.36 1.75 -11.18
C VAL A 53 -17.22 3.24 -10.96
N PRO A 54 -18.10 4.13 -11.46
CA PRO A 54 -17.90 5.57 -11.35
C PRO A 54 -18.34 6.17 -9.99
N GLY A 55 -17.95 7.43 -9.75
CA GLY A 55 -18.58 8.32 -8.75
C GLY A 55 -17.86 8.46 -7.41
N ILE A 56 -16.53 8.67 -7.42
CA ILE A 56 -15.75 8.93 -6.20
C ILE A 56 -16.19 10.25 -5.54
N GLN A 57 -16.21 10.30 -4.21
CA GLN A 57 -16.61 11.50 -3.46
C GLN A 57 -15.55 11.93 -2.43
N PRO A 58 -15.25 13.24 -2.34
CA PRO A 58 -15.62 14.29 -3.30
C PRO A 58 -14.99 14.03 -4.68
N SER A 59 -15.54 14.62 -5.74
CA SER A 59 -15.09 14.41 -7.13
C SER A 59 -13.76 15.11 -7.48
N LYS A 60 -13.09 15.67 -6.49
CA LYS A 60 -11.82 16.38 -6.59
C LYS A 60 -10.84 15.80 -5.58
N ASP A 61 -9.58 16.20 -5.71
CA ASP A 61 -8.56 15.86 -4.72
C ASP A 61 -8.97 16.28 -3.30
N VAL A 62 -8.79 15.38 -2.33
CA VAL A 62 -9.06 15.66 -0.92
C VAL A 62 -7.86 16.33 -0.26
N VAL A 63 -8.10 17.46 0.41
CA VAL A 63 -7.04 18.27 1.01
C VAL A 63 -7.38 18.63 2.47
N THR A 64 -8.65 18.91 2.74
CA THR A 64 -9.15 19.32 4.06
C THR A 64 -9.65 18.13 4.86
N LEU A 65 -9.71 18.28 6.20
CA LEU A 65 -10.21 17.23 7.09
C LEU A 65 -11.63 16.75 6.74
N GLN A 66 -12.51 17.66 6.32
CA GLN A 66 -13.87 17.30 5.94
C GLN A 66 -13.89 16.46 4.65
N GLU A 67 -13.02 16.77 3.70
CA GLU A 67 -12.90 16.02 2.45
C GLU A 67 -12.33 14.62 2.69
N TYR A 68 -11.28 14.47 3.51
CA TYR A 68 -10.78 13.13 3.90
C TYR A 68 -11.85 12.32 4.63
N ARG A 69 -12.62 12.92 5.55
CA ARG A 69 -13.75 12.24 6.20
C ARG A 69 -14.79 11.78 5.18
N GLN A 70 -15.12 12.60 4.19
CA GLN A 70 -16.03 12.23 3.12
C GLN A 70 -15.47 11.08 2.27
N ARG A 71 -14.18 11.09 1.96
CA ARG A 71 -13.50 10.02 1.21
C ARG A 71 -13.53 8.70 1.97
N HIS A 72 -13.13 8.69 3.24
CA HIS A 72 -13.24 7.50 4.07
C HIS A 72 -14.70 7.00 4.20
N ALA A 73 -15.66 7.92 4.37
CA ALA A 73 -17.08 7.56 4.39
C ALA A 73 -17.50 6.90 3.08
N HIS A 74 -17.09 7.45 1.94
CA HIS A 74 -17.39 6.94 0.61
C HIS A 74 -16.87 5.51 0.42
N TYR A 75 -15.61 5.28 0.77
CA TYR A 75 -15.00 3.95 0.74
C TYR A 75 -15.76 2.96 1.64
N ARG A 76 -16.11 3.39 2.86
CA ARG A 76 -16.84 2.57 3.82
C ARG A 76 -18.27 2.22 3.37
N LEU A 77 -18.83 2.85 2.33
CA LEU A 77 -20.13 2.46 1.77
C LEU A 77 -20.09 1.11 1.06
N ASP A 78 -18.91 0.61 0.69
CA ASP A 78 -18.80 -0.68 0.02
C ASP A 78 -19.24 -1.83 0.95
N PRO A 79 -20.21 -2.68 0.54
CA PRO A 79 -20.73 -3.74 1.38
C PRO A 79 -19.73 -4.86 1.64
N HIS A 80 -18.77 -5.13 0.76
CA HIS A 80 -17.75 -6.14 0.96
C HIS A 80 -16.74 -5.69 2.04
N LEU A 81 -16.36 -4.41 2.02
CA LEU A 81 -15.51 -3.80 3.05
C LEU A 81 -16.22 -3.72 4.40
N GLN A 82 -17.51 -3.38 4.43
CA GLN A 82 -18.29 -3.42 5.67
C GLN A 82 -18.33 -4.83 6.26
N LYS A 83 -18.58 -5.86 5.43
CA LYS A 83 -18.57 -7.25 5.86
C LYS A 83 -17.22 -7.66 6.43
N LEU A 84 -16.11 -7.34 5.77
CA LEU A 84 -14.77 -7.73 6.25
C LEU A 84 -14.43 -7.06 7.57
N ALA A 85 -14.68 -5.75 7.66
CA ALA A 85 -14.45 -4.98 8.87
C ALA A 85 -15.29 -5.46 10.07
N ALA A 86 -16.48 -6.01 9.82
CA ALA A 86 -17.32 -6.62 10.86
C ALA A 86 -16.89 -8.05 11.22
N SER A 87 -16.12 -8.73 10.34
CA SER A 87 -15.79 -10.15 10.49
C SER A 87 -14.54 -10.41 11.31
N ALA A 88 -13.53 -9.54 11.23
CA ALA A 88 -12.25 -9.74 11.92
C ALA A 88 -11.55 -8.40 12.26
N PRO A 89 -10.74 -8.36 13.33
CA PRO A 89 -9.95 -7.17 13.69
C PRO A 89 -8.93 -6.82 12.61
N MET A 90 -8.69 -5.52 12.45
CA MET A 90 -7.75 -4.94 11.49
C MET A 90 -6.47 -4.47 12.20
N ILE A 91 -5.31 -4.79 11.62
CA ILE A 91 -4.04 -4.14 11.93
C ILE A 91 -3.64 -3.36 10.66
N ALA A 92 -3.59 -2.04 10.78
CA ALA A 92 -3.39 -1.16 9.63
C ALA A 92 -2.12 -0.33 9.78
N VAL A 93 -1.48 -0.03 8.65
CA VAL A 93 -0.58 1.11 8.51
C VAL A 93 -0.98 1.88 7.24
N TRP A 94 -0.69 3.18 7.22
CA TRP A 94 -0.87 3.99 6.02
C TRP A 94 0.31 3.79 5.07
N ASP A 95 0.06 4.10 3.81
CA ASP A 95 1.09 4.49 2.86
C ASP A 95 0.89 5.95 2.44
N ASP A 96 1.21 6.31 1.21
CA ASP A 96 1.13 7.69 0.71
C ASP A 96 -0.30 8.12 0.41
N HIS A 97 -1.13 7.28 -0.20
CA HIS A 97 -2.47 7.67 -0.65
C HIS A 97 -3.48 7.96 0.46
N GLU A 98 -3.17 7.59 1.70
CA GLU A 98 -3.86 8.13 2.88
C GLU A 98 -3.73 9.66 3.00
N VAL A 99 -2.67 10.24 2.44
CA VAL A 99 -2.40 11.68 2.37
C VAL A 99 -2.37 12.15 0.92
N ALA A 100 -1.32 11.83 0.16
CA ALA A 100 -1.13 12.21 -1.23
C ALA A 100 -0.02 11.37 -1.88
N ASN A 101 -0.16 11.05 -3.17
CA ASN A 101 0.79 10.23 -3.93
C ASN A 101 2.27 10.62 -3.74
N ASP A 102 3.12 9.60 -3.60
CA ASP A 102 4.57 9.69 -3.43
C ASP A 102 4.99 10.62 -2.28
N ASP A 103 4.22 10.65 -1.18
CA ASP A 103 4.55 11.50 -0.05
C ASP A 103 5.86 11.10 0.67
N PHE A 104 6.40 12.10 1.35
CA PHE A 104 7.55 12.02 2.23
C PHE A 104 7.35 13.01 3.38
N LYS A 105 8.33 13.09 4.29
CA LYS A 105 8.23 13.89 5.52
C LYS A 105 7.69 15.31 5.32
N GLU A 106 8.10 15.99 4.25
CA GLU A 106 7.88 17.43 4.04
C GLU A 106 7.03 17.77 2.81
N GLY A 107 6.63 16.78 2.00
CA GLY A 107 5.88 17.02 0.76
C GLY A 107 5.32 15.75 0.13
N ALA A 108 4.73 15.89 -1.05
CA ALA A 108 4.20 14.80 -1.87
C ALA A 108 4.22 15.20 -3.34
N GLU A 109 4.16 14.23 -4.25
CA GLU A 109 4.05 14.49 -5.70
C GLU A 109 2.70 15.13 -6.02
N ASN A 110 1.60 14.52 -5.55
CA ASN A 110 0.26 15.07 -5.74
C ASN A 110 -0.11 16.12 -4.68
N HIS A 111 0.75 17.10 -4.46
CA HIS A 111 0.42 18.26 -3.64
C HIS A 111 0.93 19.56 -4.26
N HIS A 112 0.04 20.56 -4.33
CA HIS A 112 0.32 21.81 -5.02
C HIS A 112 0.16 23.02 -4.10
N PRO A 113 0.94 24.10 -4.29
CA PRO A 113 0.89 25.29 -3.41
C PRO A 113 -0.50 25.92 -3.26
N GLN A 114 -1.38 25.78 -4.27
CA GLN A 114 -2.74 26.31 -4.25
C GLN A 114 -3.66 25.55 -3.28
N GLN A 115 -3.28 24.33 -2.88
CA GLN A 115 -3.98 23.53 -1.88
C GLN A 115 -3.59 23.90 -0.44
N GLY A 116 -2.68 24.88 -0.26
CA GLY A 116 -2.17 25.31 1.04
C GLY A 116 -0.92 24.53 1.48
N PRO A 117 -0.50 24.65 2.76
CA PRO A 117 0.69 23.96 3.25
C PRO A 117 0.49 22.44 3.36
N PHE A 118 1.46 21.65 2.88
CA PHE A 118 1.43 20.18 2.97
C PHE A 118 1.20 19.67 4.38
N GLN A 119 1.86 20.29 5.36
CA GLN A 119 1.72 19.91 6.76
C GLN A 119 0.26 19.99 7.25
N ALA A 120 -0.54 20.94 6.75
CA ALA A 120 -1.95 21.04 7.09
C ALA A 120 -2.76 19.88 6.49
N ARG A 121 -2.47 19.51 5.23
CA ARG A 121 -3.06 18.34 4.56
C ARG A 121 -2.72 17.04 5.29
N LYS A 122 -1.43 16.85 5.62
CA LYS A 122 -0.95 15.68 6.40
C LYS A 122 -1.68 15.54 7.74
N VAL A 123 -1.82 16.63 8.50
CA VAL A 123 -2.57 16.60 9.78
C VAL A 123 -4.05 16.27 9.56
N ALA A 124 -4.69 16.83 8.53
CA ALA A 124 -6.07 16.53 8.19
C ALA A 124 -6.28 15.05 7.81
N ALA A 125 -5.41 14.52 6.96
CA ALA A 125 -5.40 13.13 6.51
C ALA A 125 -5.25 12.14 7.67
N ILE A 126 -4.18 12.27 8.46
CA ILE A 126 -3.88 11.35 9.56
C ILE A 126 -4.94 11.42 10.67
N ARG A 127 -5.52 12.60 10.90
CA ARG A 127 -6.67 12.71 11.79
C ARG A 127 -7.86 11.91 11.27
N ALA A 128 -8.21 12.03 9.99
CA ALA A 128 -9.31 11.27 9.40
C ALA A 128 -9.02 9.75 9.44
N TYR A 129 -7.79 9.34 9.14
CA TYR A 129 -7.34 7.95 9.25
C TYR A 129 -7.65 7.36 10.63
N HIS A 130 -7.28 8.06 11.71
CA HIS A 130 -7.55 7.61 13.08
C HIS A 130 -9.04 7.68 13.48
N GLU A 131 -9.82 8.58 12.88
CA GLU A 131 -11.27 8.65 13.11
C GLU A 131 -12.04 7.50 12.43
N TRP A 132 -11.53 6.96 11.31
CA TRP A 132 -12.23 5.97 10.47
C TRP A 132 -11.68 4.54 10.55
N LEU A 133 -10.44 4.36 11.00
CA LEU A 133 -9.81 3.05 11.16
C LEU A 133 -9.60 2.70 12.64
N PRO A 134 -9.66 1.40 13.01
CA PRO A 134 -9.63 0.95 14.40
C PRO A 134 -8.20 1.00 14.99
N THR A 135 -7.65 2.20 15.09
CA THR A 135 -6.32 2.46 15.60
C THR A 135 -6.39 3.01 17.01
N ARG A 136 -5.57 2.47 17.92
CA ARG A 136 -5.54 2.89 19.32
C ARG A 136 -4.54 4.01 19.54
N VAL A 137 -4.91 5.24 19.19
CA VAL A 137 -4.10 6.42 19.51
C VAL A 137 -4.77 7.19 20.65
N SER A 138 -3.98 7.60 21.65
CA SER A 138 -4.40 8.65 22.56
C SER A 138 -4.33 9.98 21.81
N LEU A 139 -5.35 10.28 21.02
CA LEU A 139 -5.49 11.57 20.37
C LEU A 139 -5.73 12.61 21.46
N ASP A 140 -4.74 13.42 21.79
CA ASP A 140 -5.01 14.67 22.48
C ASP A 140 -5.65 15.64 21.48
N LEU A 141 -6.97 15.56 21.35
CA LEU A 141 -7.75 16.42 20.45
C LEU A 141 -7.68 17.91 20.83
N ALA A 142 -7.12 18.26 22.01
CA ALA A 142 -6.96 19.62 22.48
C ALA A 142 -5.61 20.25 22.09
N ASP A 143 -4.62 19.45 21.69
CA ASP A 143 -3.32 19.92 21.22
C ASP A 143 -3.06 19.46 19.77
N PRO A 144 -3.36 20.32 18.76
CA PRO A 144 -3.03 20.05 17.37
C PRO A 144 -1.51 19.88 17.10
N SER A 145 -0.66 20.29 18.04
CA SER A 145 0.80 20.15 17.97
C SER A 145 1.33 18.88 18.66
N ALA A 146 0.53 18.26 19.55
CA ALA A 146 0.68 16.87 19.96
C ALA A 146 0.24 15.99 18.80
N ALA A 147 0.99 16.05 17.72
CA ALA A 147 0.55 15.47 16.47
C ALA A 147 0.30 13.97 16.65
N PRO A 148 -0.73 13.44 15.96
CA PRO A 148 -1.24 12.10 16.15
C PRO A 148 -0.30 11.04 15.56
N TRP A 149 0.98 11.07 15.95
CA TRP A 149 1.99 10.13 15.49
C TRP A 149 1.75 8.81 16.19
N MET A 150 0.92 7.97 15.61
CA MET A 150 1.13 6.55 15.80
C MET A 150 2.49 6.22 15.18
N ARG A 151 3.53 6.17 16.03
CA ARG A 151 4.82 5.59 15.69
C ARG A 151 4.62 4.10 15.47
N TRP A 152 5.38 3.52 14.55
CA TRP A 152 5.55 2.07 14.32
C TRP A 152 5.28 1.22 15.57
N ARG A 153 4.67 0.05 15.38
CA ARG A 153 4.03 -0.70 16.47
C ARG A 153 4.47 -2.14 16.52
N ARG A 154 4.36 -2.73 17.72
CA ARG A 154 4.59 -4.15 17.97
C ARG A 154 3.30 -4.83 18.39
N PHE A 155 3.08 -6.04 17.87
CA PHE A 155 2.04 -6.97 18.25
C PHE A 155 2.67 -8.32 18.57
N ASP A 156 2.29 -8.91 19.70
CA ASP A 156 2.75 -10.24 20.11
C ASP A 156 1.56 -11.21 20.11
N PHE A 157 1.66 -12.26 19.30
CA PHE A 157 0.67 -13.34 19.20
C PHE A 157 1.13 -14.51 20.07
N GLY A 158 1.02 -14.33 21.39
CA GLY A 158 1.54 -15.30 22.36
C GLY A 158 3.02 -15.60 22.12
N SER A 159 3.39 -16.89 22.08
CA SER A 159 4.73 -17.34 21.69
C SER A 159 4.86 -17.63 20.19
N LEU A 160 3.79 -17.48 19.41
CA LEU A 160 3.79 -17.85 18.00
C LEU A 160 4.55 -16.83 17.15
N ALA A 161 4.22 -15.55 17.27
CA ALA A 161 4.79 -14.54 16.41
C ALA A 161 4.90 -13.17 17.09
N THR A 162 5.92 -12.43 16.66
CA THR A 162 6.03 -10.99 16.88
C THR A 162 5.87 -10.31 15.52
N LEU A 163 4.91 -9.39 15.42
CA LEU A 163 4.69 -8.55 14.24
C LEU A 163 5.08 -7.10 14.55
N LEU A 164 5.98 -6.55 13.75
CA LEU A 164 6.28 -5.12 13.73
C LEU A 164 5.58 -4.47 12.54
N MET A 165 4.81 -3.41 12.79
CA MET A 165 4.24 -2.56 11.74
C MET A 165 5.11 -1.31 11.61
N LEU A 166 5.75 -1.12 10.47
CA LEU A 166 6.70 -0.03 10.21
C LEU A 166 6.02 1.15 9.53
N GLU A 167 6.58 2.34 9.70
CA GLU A 167 6.14 3.59 9.06
C GLU A 167 7.25 4.09 8.15
N THR A 168 6.97 4.24 6.85
CA THR A 168 7.99 4.47 5.82
C THR A 168 7.77 5.76 5.03
N ARG A 169 6.79 6.59 5.39
CA ARG A 169 6.36 7.76 4.61
C ARG A 169 6.59 9.09 5.34
N LEU A 170 5.94 9.29 6.47
CA LEU A 170 5.70 10.63 7.00
C LEU A 170 6.68 11.10 8.08
N VAL A 171 7.42 10.17 8.69
CA VAL A 171 8.32 10.50 9.81
C VAL A 171 9.74 10.84 9.34
N ALA A 172 10.37 9.92 8.62
CA ALA A 172 11.80 10.00 8.32
C ALA A 172 12.13 9.94 6.82
N ARG A 173 11.15 9.70 5.96
CA ARG A 173 11.38 9.56 4.53
C ARG A 173 11.93 10.84 3.91
N THR A 174 13.08 10.74 3.23
CA THR A 174 13.61 11.85 2.43
C THR A 174 12.98 11.90 1.05
N THR A 175 13.13 13.02 0.35
CA THR A 175 12.49 13.21 -0.95
C THR A 175 13.12 12.35 -2.06
N GLN A 176 12.26 11.94 -2.98
CA GLN A 176 12.52 11.29 -4.26
C GLN A 176 12.81 12.33 -5.36
N ALA A 177 12.50 13.62 -5.14
CA ALA A 177 12.45 14.65 -6.18
C ALA A 177 13.81 14.96 -6.85
N GLU A 178 14.93 14.66 -6.20
CA GLU A 178 16.26 14.83 -6.81
C GLU A 178 16.46 13.98 -8.06
N MET A 179 15.81 12.81 -8.15
CA MET A 179 15.84 11.94 -9.31
C MET A 179 14.55 11.12 -9.39
N THR A 180 13.76 11.36 -10.44
CA THR A 180 12.46 10.70 -10.62
C THR A 180 12.46 9.76 -11.83
N SER A 181 11.51 8.82 -11.86
CA SER A 181 11.27 7.94 -13.02
C SER A 181 11.19 8.74 -14.32
N GLN A 182 10.42 9.84 -14.33
CA GLN A 182 10.21 10.69 -15.50
C GLN A 182 11.53 11.28 -16.02
N THR A 183 12.40 11.76 -15.12
CA THR A 183 13.70 12.33 -15.52
C THR A 183 14.64 11.29 -16.13
N VAL A 184 14.69 10.08 -15.55
CA VAL A 184 15.54 8.99 -16.05
C VAL A 184 15.01 8.46 -17.37
N ARG A 185 13.68 8.22 -17.49
CA ARG A 185 13.03 7.84 -18.75
C ARG A 185 13.29 8.87 -19.85
N ALA A 186 13.23 10.16 -19.53
CA ALA A 186 13.55 11.23 -20.49
C ALA A 186 15.02 11.19 -20.96
N ASN A 187 15.96 10.88 -20.07
CA ASN A 187 17.37 10.74 -20.43
C ASN A 187 17.63 9.50 -21.30
N ILE A 188 17.02 8.36 -20.98
CA ILE A 188 17.05 7.15 -21.83
C ILE A 188 16.45 7.47 -23.21
N THR A 189 15.29 8.14 -23.24
CA THR A 189 14.63 8.58 -24.49
C THR A 189 15.57 9.44 -25.34
N LYS A 190 16.33 10.38 -24.75
CA LYS A 190 17.31 11.20 -25.48
C LYS A 190 18.44 10.36 -26.08
N VAL A 191 18.90 9.30 -25.40
CA VAL A 191 19.92 8.38 -25.93
C VAL A 191 19.38 7.57 -27.09
N LEU A 192 18.13 7.11 -26.99
CA LEU A 192 17.45 6.35 -28.03
C LEU A 192 17.02 7.22 -29.22
N ASN A 193 16.90 8.54 -29.04
CA ASN A 193 16.60 9.47 -30.12
C ASN A 193 17.76 9.48 -31.15
N GLY A 194 17.46 9.09 -32.38
CA GLY A 194 18.45 8.83 -33.45
C GLY A 194 19.00 7.40 -33.50
N ALA A 195 18.78 6.58 -32.46
CA ALA A 195 19.11 5.15 -32.44
C ALA A 195 17.98 4.23 -32.94
N TRP A 196 16.84 4.80 -33.32
CA TRP A 196 15.64 4.09 -33.78
C TRP A 196 15.82 3.25 -35.06
N ALA A 197 16.92 3.46 -35.79
CA ALA A 197 17.32 2.62 -36.93
C ALA A 197 18.14 1.38 -36.50
N LEU A 198 18.54 1.27 -35.23
CA LEU A 198 19.31 0.17 -34.69
C LEU A 198 18.39 -0.75 -33.89
N SER A 199 18.39 -2.03 -34.27
CA SER A 199 17.78 -3.09 -33.47
C SER A 199 18.36 -3.09 -32.04
N PRO A 200 17.58 -3.43 -31.01
CA PRO A 200 18.08 -3.60 -29.64
C PRO A 200 19.31 -4.50 -29.52
N SER A 201 19.44 -5.49 -30.41
CA SER A 201 20.61 -6.37 -30.50
C SER A 201 21.92 -5.65 -30.87
N ALA A 202 21.85 -4.44 -31.44
CA ALA A 202 23.00 -3.62 -31.83
C ALA A 202 23.39 -2.57 -30.77
N TRP A 203 22.70 -2.51 -29.62
CA TRP A 203 23.04 -1.56 -28.55
C TRP A 203 24.36 -1.89 -27.81
N PRO A 204 24.68 -3.17 -27.50
CA PRO A 204 25.95 -3.53 -26.86
C PRO A 204 27.17 -3.22 -27.74
N GLY A 205 28.32 -2.91 -27.12
CA GLY A 205 29.60 -2.64 -27.77
C GLY A 205 29.72 -1.25 -28.42
N GLY A 206 28.69 -0.41 -28.34
CA GLY A 206 28.59 0.85 -29.08
C GLY A 206 28.35 2.10 -28.21
N ARG A 207 28.10 3.22 -28.89
CA ARG A 207 27.82 4.53 -28.25
C ARG A 207 26.56 4.51 -27.37
N ILE A 208 25.59 3.66 -27.67
CA ILE A 208 24.36 3.52 -26.89
C ILE A 208 24.70 2.93 -25.53
N GLU A 209 25.38 1.79 -25.49
CA GLU A 209 25.86 1.20 -24.24
C GLU A 209 26.66 2.19 -23.40
N SER A 210 27.65 2.88 -23.98
CA SER A 210 28.45 3.85 -23.19
C SER A 210 27.60 4.94 -22.54
N LYS A 211 26.56 5.43 -23.22
CA LYS A 211 25.63 6.43 -22.68
C LYS A 211 24.68 5.83 -21.65
N MET A 212 24.18 4.61 -21.87
CA MET A 212 23.31 3.92 -20.92
C MET A 212 24.05 3.58 -19.62
N LEU A 213 25.31 3.13 -19.72
CA LEU A 213 26.17 2.89 -18.56
C LEU A 213 26.46 4.17 -17.77
N LYS A 214 26.53 5.34 -18.45
CA LYS A 214 26.63 6.63 -17.76
C LYS A 214 25.35 6.94 -16.98
N ILE A 215 24.18 6.81 -17.60
CA ILE A 215 22.88 6.99 -16.91
C ILE A 215 22.78 6.04 -15.72
N ARG A 216 23.16 4.76 -15.90
CA ARG A 216 23.22 3.79 -14.80
C ARG A 216 24.11 4.28 -13.67
N GLY A 217 25.32 4.73 -13.97
CA GLY A 217 26.24 5.24 -12.94
C GLY A 217 25.66 6.41 -12.15
N GLU A 218 24.95 7.33 -12.81
CA GLU A 218 24.26 8.44 -12.15
C GLU A 218 23.11 7.95 -11.25
N VAL A 219 22.30 7.00 -11.73
CA VAL A 219 21.19 6.38 -10.97
C VAL A 219 21.68 5.58 -9.77
N GLU A 220 22.77 4.82 -9.93
CA GLU A 220 23.41 4.07 -8.85
C GLU A 220 24.04 5.01 -7.83
N ALA A 221 24.71 6.08 -8.25
CA ALA A 221 25.23 7.08 -7.32
C ALA A 221 24.11 7.75 -6.50
N HIS A 222 22.96 8.02 -7.11
CA HIS A 222 21.82 8.63 -6.42
C HIS A 222 21.20 7.70 -5.35
N ARG A 223 20.89 6.44 -5.70
CA ARG A 223 20.23 5.51 -4.78
C ARG A 223 21.10 5.05 -3.60
N ASN A 224 22.42 5.12 -3.76
CA ASN A 224 23.39 4.68 -2.76
C ASN A 224 23.80 5.81 -1.80
N LYS A 225 23.18 7.00 -1.93
CA LYS A 225 23.35 8.11 -0.97
C LYS A 225 22.95 7.67 0.44
N THR A 226 23.89 7.77 1.38
CA THR A 226 23.70 7.34 2.79
C THR A 226 22.75 8.23 3.56
N GLU A 227 22.53 9.46 3.10
CA GLU A 227 21.59 10.42 3.68
C GLU A 227 20.13 10.15 3.30
N LYS A 228 19.87 9.26 2.33
CA LYS A 228 18.50 8.88 1.98
C LYS A 228 17.96 7.88 3.01
N THR A 229 16.84 8.22 3.62
CA THR A 229 16.18 7.43 4.66
C THR A 229 14.70 7.22 4.33
N MET A 230 14.16 6.07 4.70
CA MET A 230 12.75 5.67 4.77
C MET A 230 12.30 5.63 6.25
N LEU A 231 13.01 4.86 7.08
CA LEU A 231 12.67 4.62 8.49
C LEU A 231 13.31 5.63 9.45
N GLY A 232 14.53 6.06 9.13
CA GLY A 232 15.37 6.89 10.00
C GLY A 232 15.95 6.12 11.20
N GLU A 233 16.86 6.80 11.91
CA GLU A 233 17.63 6.22 13.02
C GLU A 233 16.76 5.69 14.16
N ASP A 234 15.73 6.46 14.55
CA ASP A 234 14.90 6.12 15.71
C ASP A 234 14.15 4.80 15.52
N GLN A 235 13.61 4.59 14.31
CA GLN A 235 12.86 3.37 14.00
C GLN A 235 13.80 2.19 13.78
N LEU A 236 14.95 2.38 13.11
CA LEU A 236 15.97 1.34 12.99
C LEU A 236 16.49 0.87 14.36
N ALA A 237 16.83 1.82 15.24
CA ALA A 237 17.26 1.51 16.61
C ALA A 237 16.17 0.79 17.41
N TRP A 238 14.90 1.18 17.23
CA TRP A 238 13.77 0.50 17.83
C TRP A 238 13.61 -0.95 17.31
N ILE A 239 13.76 -1.19 16.00
CA ILE A 239 13.73 -2.54 15.40
C ILE A 239 14.83 -3.42 16.00
N SER A 240 16.06 -2.89 16.11
CA SER A 240 17.18 -3.64 16.71
C SER A 240 16.93 -4.05 18.16
N GLN A 241 16.10 -3.30 18.91
CA GLN A 241 15.70 -3.67 20.27
C GLN A 241 14.62 -4.76 20.31
N GLN A 242 13.98 -5.07 19.19
CA GLN A 242 12.94 -6.10 19.09
C GLN A 242 13.48 -7.50 18.79
N VAL A 243 14.77 -7.61 18.45
CA VAL A 243 15.45 -8.85 18.06
C VAL A 243 16.53 -9.25 19.08
N PRO A 244 16.72 -10.55 19.39
CA PRO A 244 15.88 -11.65 18.95
C PRO A 244 14.48 -11.56 19.58
N SER A 245 13.48 -11.95 18.80
CA SER A 245 12.09 -11.91 19.23
C SER A 245 11.77 -13.06 20.20
N LYS A 246 10.79 -12.85 21.09
CA LYS A 246 10.25 -13.93 21.94
C LYS A 246 9.30 -14.85 21.18
N GLY A 247 8.65 -14.34 20.13
CA GLY A 247 7.80 -15.13 19.24
C GLY A 247 8.66 -16.00 18.34
N ARG A 248 8.13 -17.18 17.98
CA ARG A 248 8.78 -18.08 17.02
C ARG A 248 9.00 -17.40 15.66
N TRP A 249 8.00 -16.70 15.15
CA TRP A 249 8.09 -15.97 13.89
C TRP A 249 8.34 -14.48 14.13
N PHE A 250 9.26 -13.88 13.36
CA PHE A 250 9.49 -12.44 13.36
C PHE A 250 8.98 -11.84 12.06
N LEU A 251 7.92 -11.05 12.16
CA LEU A 251 7.16 -10.54 11.02
C LEU A 251 7.29 -9.02 10.93
N LEU A 252 7.41 -8.51 9.72
CA LEU A 252 7.35 -7.08 9.42
C LEU A 252 6.17 -6.83 8.47
N GLY A 253 5.29 -5.91 8.82
CA GLY A 253 4.29 -5.35 7.91
C GLY A 253 4.66 -3.91 7.60
N GLN A 254 4.74 -3.57 6.32
CA GLN A 254 5.07 -2.23 5.85
C GLN A 254 4.53 -2.05 4.42
N PRO A 255 4.48 -0.83 3.87
CA PRO A 255 3.80 -0.62 2.59
C PRO A 255 4.55 -1.04 1.33
N GLN A 256 5.86 -0.87 1.21
CA GLN A 256 6.58 -0.97 -0.09
C GLN A 256 7.42 -2.25 -0.26
N VAL A 257 7.60 -2.70 -1.50
CA VAL A 257 8.55 -3.79 -1.82
C VAL A 257 9.96 -3.51 -1.25
N VAL A 258 10.48 -4.40 -0.39
CA VAL A 258 11.79 -4.22 0.27
C VAL A 258 12.92 -4.81 -0.56
N GLN A 259 12.71 -6.03 -1.07
CA GLN A 259 13.63 -6.74 -1.95
C GLN A 259 14.04 -5.90 -3.17
N GLU A 260 15.18 -6.26 -3.76
CA GLU A 260 15.63 -5.58 -4.97
C GLU A 260 14.71 -5.87 -6.15
N LEU A 261 14.18 -4.79 -6.73
CA LEU A 261 13.27 -4.86 -7.86
C LEU A 261 13.71 -3.87 -8.95
N MET A 262 14.76 -4.23 -9.68
CA MET A 262 15.27 -3.51 -10.85
C MET A 262 14.34 -3.67 -12.06
N SER A 263 14.37 -2.70 -12.98
CA SER A 263 13.63 -2.71 -14.25
C SER A 263 13.67 -4.06 -14.98
N PRO A 264 12.55 -4.50 -15.60
CA PRO A 264 12.42 -5.83 -16.20
C PRO A 264 13.29 -6.00 -17.44
N ASN A 265 14.05 -7.10 -17.51
CA ASN A 265 14.93 -7.42 -18.63
C ASN A 265 14.27 -8.41 -19.60
N PHE A 266 13.51 -7.88 -20.56
CA PHE A 266 12.80 -8.70 -21.56
C PHE A 266 13.73 -9.52 -22.47
N LEU A 267 14.90 -8.98 -22.82
CA LEU A 267 15.88 -9.72 -23.62
C LEU A 267 16.51 -10.85 -22.81
N GLY A 268 16.82 -10.59 -21.54
CA GLY A 268 17.26 -11.60 -20.59
C GLY A 268 16.24 -12.71 -20.41
N ALA A 269 14.94 -12.37 -20.26
CA ALA A 269 13.87 -13.37 -20.17
C ALA A 269 13.86 -14.33 -21.37
N ILE A 270 13.99 -13.80 -22.59
CA ILE A 270 14.06 -14.61 -23.81
C ILE A 270 15.31 -15.52 -23.81
N GLU A 271 16.46 -14.98 -23.40
CA GLU A 271 17.71 -15.74 -23.31
C GLU A 271 17.63 -16.83 -22.23
N ASP A 272 17.06 -16.53 -21.07
CA ASP A 272 16.88 -17.44 -19.95
C ASP A 272 15.92 -18.58 -20.30
N THR A 273 14.79 -18.27 -20.94
CA THR A 273 13.83 -19.26 -21.44
C THR A 273 14.46 -20.19 -22.47
N ARG A 274 15.26 -19.64 -23.40
CA ARG A 274 16.01 -20.45 -24.38
C ARG A 274 17.02 -21.36 -23.68
N ARG A 275 17.79 -20.84 -22.72
CA ARG A 275 18.74 -21.66 -21.92
C ARG A 275 18.03 -22.72 -21.08
N GLY A 276 16.79 -22.48 -20.68
CA GLY A 276 15.92 -23.44 -20.00
C GLY A 276 15.34 -24.54 -20.89
N GLY A 277 15.53 -24.47 -22.21
CA GLY A 277 15.11 -25.50 -23.16
C GLY A 277 13.73 -25.29 -23.79
N ASP A 278 13.07 -24.15 -23.56
CA ASP A 278 11.80 -23.81 -24.20
C ASP A 278 12.02 -22.84 -25.38
N ASP A 279 12.64 -23.35 -26.44
CA ASP A 279 12.96 -22.57 -27.64
C ASP A 279 11.69 -22.00 -28.30
N ALA A 280 10.59 -22.75 -28.28
CA ALA A 280 9.34 -22.32 -28.90
C ALA A 280 8.76 -21.07 -28.22
N LEU A 281 8.73 -21.06 -26.88
CA LEU A 281 8.30 -19.89 -26.11
C LEU A 281 9.27 -18.71 -26.26
N ALA A 282 10.58 -18.98 -26.26
CA ALA A 282 11.60 -17.95 -26.46
C ALA A 282 11.45 -17.27 -27.84
N GLU A 283 11.23 -18.03 -28.91
CA GLU A 283 11.00 -17.48 -30.25
C GLU A 283 9.68 -16.72 -30.35
N TYR A 284 8.61 -17.19 -29.68
CA TYR A 284 7.35 -16.47 -29.60
C TYR A 284 7.52 -15.09 -28.95
N TRP A 285 8.18 -15.03 -27.79
CA TRP A 285 8.47 -13.76 -27.11
C TRP A 285 9.44 -12.87 -27.91
N ALA A 286 10.46 -13.45 -28.53
CA ALA A 286 11.37 -12.72 -29.41
C ALA A 286 10.62 -12.06 -30.58
N ALA A 287 9.64 -12.74 -31.18
CA ALA A 287 8.80 -12.17 -32.23
C ALA A 287 7.95 -10.99 -31.75
N ILE A 288 7.40 -11.06 -30.53
CA ILE A 288 6.64 -9.95 -29.92
C ILE A 288 7.56 -8.74 -29.72
N VAL A 289 8.70 -8.91 -29.04
CA VAL A 289 9.65 -7.83 -28.77
C VAL A 289 10.18 -7.25 -30.08
N HIS A 290 10.49 -8.08 -31.07
CA HIS A 290 10.92 -7.64 -32.39
C HIS A 290 9.85 -6.77 -33.08
N ASN A 291 8.58 -7.19 -33.06
CA ASN A 291 7.49 -6.43 -33.68
C ASN A 291 7.24 -5.08 -33.00
N LEU A 292 7.37 -5.01 -31.68
CA LEU A 292 7.23 -3.77 -30.90
C LEU A 292 8.38 -2.78 -31.15
N THR A 293 9.57 -3.30 -31.45
CA THR A 293 10.79 -2.51 -31.62
C THR A 293 11.13 -2.18 -33.08
N LYS A 294 10.45 -2.79 -34.06
CA LYS A 294 10.55 -2.41 -35.48
C LYS A 294 10.01 -0.99 -35.72
N LEU A 295 10.90 -0.08 -36.10
CA LEU A 295 10.54 1.24 -36.64
C LEU A 295 11.15 1.44 -38.03
N GLY A 296 10.29 1.64 -39.03
CA GLY A 296 10.70 2.01 -40.39
C GLY A 296 9.50 2.55 -41.19
N PHE A 297 9.80 3.39 -42.19
CA PHE A 297 8.90 4.04 -43.16
C PHE A 297 7.80 3.13 -43.77
N LEU A 298 8.00 1.80 -43.72
CA LEU A 298 7.07 0.75 -44.13
C LEU A 298 5.88 0.52 -43.16
N TYR A 299 5.89 1.09 -41.95
CA TYR A 299 4.76 0.96 -41.00
C TYR A 299 3.50 1.72 -41.46
N ARG A 300 3.60 2.54 -42.53
CA ARG A 300 2.41 3.12 -43.17
C ARG A 300 1.59 2.10 -43.97
N ASN A 301 2.13 0.92 -44.31
CA ASN A 301 1.50 -0.01 -45.26
C ASN A 301 1.38 -1.48 -44.80
N PHE A 302 1.79 -1.85 -43.58
CA PHE A 302 1.61 -3.23 -43.08
C PHE A 302 0.64 -3.28 -41.90
N THR A 303 -0.63 -3.11 -42.23
CA THR A 303 -1.71 -3.85 -41.56
C THR A 303 -1.65 -5.31 -42.01
N GLN A 304 -1.84 -6.22 -41.05
CA GLN A 304 -1.94 -7.68 -41.19
C GLN A 304 -0.62 -8.45 -41.33
N VAL A 305 -0.34 -9.26 -40.30
CA VAL A 305 -0.16 -10.73 -40.33
C VAL A 305 0.78 -11.12 -39.17
N ALA A 306 0.23 -11.14 -37.96
CA ALA A 306 0.61 -12.04 -36.87
C ALA A 306 -0.45 -11.92 -35.75
N ALA A 307 -1.25 -12.97 -35.56
CA ALA A 307 -1.99 -13.27 -34.32
C ALA A 307 -2.86 -12.16 -33.69
N GLY A 308 -3.70 -11.45 -34.46
CA GLY A 308 -4.80 -10.66 -33.89
C GLY A 308 -4.40 -9.44 -33.04
N ALA A 309 -3.14 -9.01 -33.07
CA ALA A 309 -2.68 -7.85 -32.31
C ALA A 309 -3.13 -6.53 -32.97
N LEU A 310 -3.84 -5.70 -32.21
CA LEU A 310 -4.18 -4.32 -32.57
C LEU A 310 -2.90 -3.48 -32.74
N PRO A 311 -2.90 -2.44 -33.60
CA PRO A 311 -1.74 -1.55 -33.73
C PRO A 311 -1.45 -0.86 -32.39
N VAL A 312 -0.26 -1.08 -31.84
CA VAL A 312 0.17 -0.45 -30.58
C VAL A 312 0.50 1.04 -30.84
N PRO A 313 -0.11 1.98 -30.10
CA PRO A 313 0.22 3.40 -30.17
C PRO A 313 1.72 3.68 -30.13
N ARG A 314 2.17 4.73 -30.82
CA ARG A 314 3.60 5.07 -30.90
C ARG A 314 4.18 5.39 -29.52
N GLU A 315 3.38 6.01 -28.68
CA GLU A 315 3.71 6.44 -27.32
C GLU A 315 4.00 5.22 -26.44
N LEU A 316 3.13 4.21 -26.47
CA LEU A 316 3.33 2.94 -25.77
C LEU A 316 4.56 2.17 -26.28
N ARG A 317 4.81 2.16 -27.60
CA ARG A 317 6.04 1.57 -28.16
C ARG A 317 7.30 2.29 -27.72
N ASN A 318 7.31 3.62 -27.72
CA ASN A 318 8.45 4.40 -27.25
C ASN A 318 8.70 4.18 -25.75
N SER A 319 7.63 4.10 -24.95
CA SER A 319 7.71 3.76 -23.54
C SER A 319 8.33 2.37 -23.34
N PHE A 320 7.86 1.37 -24.10
CA PHE A 320 8.42 0.02 -24.04
C PHE A 320 9.90 -0.03 -24.48
N LEU A 321 10.32 0.75 -25.47
CA LEU A 321 11.74 0.84 -25.85
C LEU A 321 12.63 1.39 -24.72
N VAL A 322 12.10 2.33 -23.93
CA VAL A 322 12.78 2.84 -22.73
C VAL A 322 12.90 1.73 -21.68
N ASP A 323 11.83 0.99 -21.41
CA ASP A 323 11.83 -0.14 -20.46
C ASP A 323 12.80 -1.25 -20.89
N LEU A 324 12.79 -1.58 -22.18
CA LEU A 324 13.70 -2.56 -22.77
C LEU A 324 15.17 -2.17 -22.58
N ALA A 325 15.51 -0.90 -22.81
CA ALA A 325 16.86 -0.39 -22.58
C ALA A 325 17.21 -0.37 -21.09
N ALA A 326 16.29 0.08 -20.24
CA ALA A 326 16.48 0.14 -18.80
C ALA A 326 16.78 -1.26 -18.23
N GLY A 327 15.97 -2.26 -18.56
CA GLY A 327 16.22 -3.65 -18.17
C GLY A 327 17.54 -4.20 -18.72
N ARG A 328 17.80 -4.02 -20.02
CA ARG A 328 19.03 -4.55 -20.67
C ARG A 328 20.32 -4.02 -20.05
N PHE A 329 20.30 -2.78 -19.59
CA PHE A 329 21.47 -2.12 -18.97
C PHE A 329 21.40 -2.07 -17.44
N ARG A 330 20.38 -2.65 -16.80
CA ARG A 330 20.15 -2.60 -15.34
C ARG A 330 20.06 -1.16 -14.81
N ILE A 331 19.29 -0.31 -15.48
CA ILE A 331 18.94 1.03 -15.00
C ILE A 331 17.60 0.92 -14.31
N GLN A 332 17.54 1.26 -13.02
CA GLN A 332 16.29 1.29 -12.29
C GLN A 332 15.52 2.58 -12.53
N LEU A 333 14.19 2.47 -12.51
CA LEU A 333 13.26 3.57 -12.77
C LEU A 333 12.37 3.94 -11.58
N ASN A 334 12.20 3.05 -10.60
CA ASN A 334 11.46 3.34 -9.36
C ASN A 334 12.41 3.86 -8.26
N PHE A 335 12.10 5.04 -7.71
CA PHE A 335 12.82 5.71 -6.62
C PHE A 335 11.96 5.88 -5.36
N ASP A 336 10.71 5.43 -5.41
CA ASP A 336 9.74 5.47 -4.33
C ASP A 336 9.84 4.20 -3.44
N SER A 337 10.15 3.04 -4.02
CA SER A 337 10.38 1.84 -3.21
C SER A 337 11.75 1.81 -2.53
N TRP A 338 11.99 0.79 -1.68
CA TRP A 338 13.29 0.56 -1.03
C TRP A 338 14.49 0.43 -1.99
N THR A 339 14.25 0.16 -3.28
CA THR A 339 15.30 0.15 -4.30
C THR A 339 15.82 1.57 -4.63
N GLY A 340 15.12 2.63 -4.20
CA GLY A 340 15.60 4.01 -4.20
C GLY A 340 16.43 4.40 -2.96
N TYR A 341 16.44 3.57 -1.91
CA TYR A 341 17.03 3.84 -0.60
C TYR A 341 18.00 2.71 -0.19
N VAL A 342 18.94 2.39 -1.08
CA VAL A 342 19.77 1.16 -0.97
C VAL A 342 20.59 1.12 0.32
N ALA A 343 21.17 2.25 0.71
CA ALA A 343 21.98 2.33 1.93
C ALA A 343 21.15 2.03 3.20
N GLU A 344 19.94 2.59 3.32
CA GLU A 344 19.09 2.29 4.48
C GLU A 344 18.45 0.89 4.39
N ARG A 345 18.17 0.38 3.18
CA ARG A 345 17.75 -1.02 2.99
C ARG A 345 18.79 -2.00 3.54
N GLN A 346 20.07 -1.76 3.30
CA GLN A 346 21.14 -2.60 3.88
C GLN A 346 21.16 -2.50 5.40
N ARG A 347 20.95 -1.32 5.97
CA ARG A 347 20.89 -1.14 7.43
C ARG A 347 19.68 -1.83 8.06
N LEU A 348 18.53 -1.84 7.37
CA LEU A 348 17.39 -2.65 7.75
C LEU A 348 17.75 -4.15 7.71
N ALA A 349 18.38 -4.62 6.62
CA ALA A 349 18.82 -6.01 6.51
C ALA A 349 19.73 -6.42 7.69
N GLU A 350 20.70 -5.57 8.05
CA GLU A 350 21.59 -5.80 9.20
C GLU A 350 20.84 -5.78 10.54
N ALA A 351 19.89 -4.85 10.73
CA ALA A 351 19.05 -4.80 11.93
C ALA A 351 18.18 -6.06 12.10
N LEU A 352 17.83 -6.74 11.01
CA LEU A 352 17.01 -7.96 11.00
C LEU A 352 17.81 -9.24 11.18
N ARG A 353 19.14 -9.24 10.97
CA ARG A 353 19.97 -10.45 11.08
C ARG A 353 19.76 -11.24 12.38
N PRO A 354 19.64 -10.62 13.57
CA PRO A 354 19.45 -11.37 14.81
C PRO A 354 18.10 -12.11 14.90
N ALA A 355 17.12 -11.78 14.05
CA ALA A 355 15.86 -12.52 13.94
C ALA A 355 16.05 -13.91 13.33
N GLN A 356 17.18 -14.17 12.65
CA GLN A 356 17.50 -15.46 12.02
C GLN A 356 16.38 -15.92 11.08
N GLY A 357 15.81 -15.01 10.29
CA GLY A 357 14.73 -15.31 9.36
C GLY A 357 13.48 -14.51 9.59
N ALA A 358 13.58 -13.21 9.32
CA ALA A 358 12.41 -12.35 9.29
C ALA A 358 11.53 -12.67 8.07
N ILE A 359 10.24 -12.36 8.17
CA ILE A 359 9.32 -12.42 7.05
C ILE A 359 8.68 -11.05 6.89
N ILE A 360 8.80 -10.49 5.71
CA ILE A 360 8.34 -9.16 5.37
C ILE A 360 7.09 -9.30 4.52
N TYR A 361 6.08 -8.49 4.84
CA TYR A 361 4.93 -8.27 4.00
C TYR A 361 4.94 -6.84 3.49
N GLY A 362 4.75 -6.69 2.19
CA GLY A 362 4.65 -5.41 1.50
C GLY A 362 3.50 -5.35 0.50
N GLY A 363 3.51 -4.27 -0.27
CA GLY A 363 2.45 -3.83 -1.15
C GLY A 363 2.91 -2.69 -2.07
N ASP A 364 2.08 -1.65 -2.23
CA ASP A 364 2.30 -0.41 -3.00
C ASP A 364 2.39 -0.62 -4.53
N SER A 365 3.19 -1.58 -4.98
CA SER A 365 3.48 -1.74 -6.42
C SER A 365 2.32 -2.32 -7.25
N HIS A 366 1.17 -2.59 -6.64
CA HIS A 366 -0.01 -3.24 -7.23
C HIS A 366 0.19 -4.66 -7.79
N ASN A 367 1.34 -5.30 -7.69
CA ASN A 367 1.58 -6.64 -8.25
C ASN A 367 2.08 -7.61 -7.16
N ALA A 368 2.07 -8.91 -7.45
CA ALA A 368 2.42 -9.93 -6.47
C ALA A 368 3.89 -10.36 -6.63
N TRP A 369 4.65 -10.34 -5.54
CA TRP A 369 6.07 -10.68 -5.56
C TRP A 369 6.42 -11.60 -4.40
N ALA A 370 7.21 -12.64 -4.66
CA ALA A 370 7.80 -13.46 -3.61
C ALA A 370 9.30 -13.61 -3.86
N GLY A 371 10.10 -13.23 -2.88
CA GLY A 371 11.55 -13.31 -2.98
C GLY A 371 12.25 -13.10 -1.65
N LYS A 372 13.45 -12.51 -1.72
CA LYS A 372 14.41 -12.54 -0.61
C LYS A 372 15.07 -11.18 -0.41
N LEU A 373 15.32 -10.84 0.84
CA LEU A 373 16.21 -9.75 1.23
C LEU A 373 17.56 -10.33 1.63
N ARG A 374 18.64 -9.75 1.08
CA ARG A 374 20.02 -10.09 1.43
C ARG A 374 20.71 -8.98 2.20
N ALA A 375 21.61 -9.39 3.09
CA ALA A 375 22.65 -8.56 3.66
C ALA A 375 23.76 -8.28 2.64
N GLU A 376 24.66 -7.36 2.96
CA GLU A 376 25.79 -6.98 2.10
C GLU A 376 26.75 -8.15 1.82
N ASP A 377 26.89 -9.07 2.78
CA ASP A 377 27.71 -10.29 2.62
C ASP A 377 27.03 -11.38 1.75
N GLY A 378 25.84 -11.10 1.21
CA GLY A 378 25.06 -12.01 0.39
C GLY A 378 24.24 -13.04 1.16
N SER A 379 24.27 -13.05 2.50
CA SER A 379 23.40 -13.92 3.30
C SER A 379 21.93 -13.49 3.21
N VAL A 380 21.01 -14.46 3.18
CA VAL A 380 19.57 -14.17 3.21
C VAL A 380 19.18 -13.84 4.64
N VAL A 381 18.53 -12.69 4.84
CA VAL A 381 18.09 -12.21 6.16
C VAL A 381 16.59 -12.29 6.35
N ALA A 382 15.84 -12.18 5.26
CA ALA A 382 14.38 -12.26 5.27
C ALA A 382 13.82 -12.82 3.97
N MET A 383 12.64 -13.43 4.06
CA MET A 383 11.76 -13.64 2.91
C MET A 383 10.83 -12.44 2.77
N ASP A 384 10.59 -12.00 1.53
CA ASP A 384 9.76 -10.84 1.22
C ASP A 384 8.56 -11.25 0.37
N PHE A 385 7.36 -10.99 0.87
CA PHE A 385 6.08 -11.33 0.24
C PHE A 385 5.23 -10.09 0.07
N ASP A 386 5.07 -9.65 -1.17
CA ASP A 386 4.36 -8.42 -1.49
C ASP A 386 3.04 -8.72 -2.17
N GLY A 387 1.97 -8.16 -1.61
CA GLY A 387 0.62 -8.41 -2.05
C GLY A 387 0.24 -7.62 -3.29
N MET A 388 -0.49 -8.27 -4.19
CA MET A 388 -1.20 -7.57 -5.26
C MET A 388 -2.25 -6.61 -4.70
N ALA A 389 -2.56 -5.54 -5.45
CA ALA A 389 -3.64 -4.63 -5.11
C ALA A 389 -5.01 -5.33 -5.06
N VAL A 390 -5.89 -4.83 -4.19
CA VAL A 390 -7.30 -5.23 -4.13
C VAL A 390 -8.03 -4.85 -5.41
N THR A 391 -7.79 -3.66 -5.94
CA THR A 391 -8.46 -3.16 -7.16
C THR A 391 -7.55 -2.36 -8.07
N SER A 392 -6.60 -1.59 -7.52
CA SER A 392 -5.72 -0.71 -8.30
C SER A 392 -4.94 -1.48 -9.38
N PRO A 393 -4.82 -0.94 -10.60
CA PRO A 393 -4.15 -1.61 -11.71
C PRO A 393 -2.65 -1.66 -11.50
N GLY A 394 -2.03 -2.79 -11.82
CA GLY A 394 -0.58 -2.91 -11.86
C GLY A 394 0.00 -2.70 -13.26
N VAL A 395 1.18 -3.28 -13.45
CA VAL A 395 1.94 -3.30 -14.70
C VAL A 395 1.12 -3.71 -15.92
N GLU A 396 0.08 -4.53 -15.75
CA GLU A 396 -0.83 -4.93 -16.83
C GLU A 396 -1.54 -3.76 -17.53
N SER A 397 -1.76 -2.65 -16.83
CA SER A 397 -2.33 -1.42 -17.41
C SER A 397 -1.32 -0.61 -18.20
N GLU A 398 -0.04 -0.63 -17.78
CA GLU A 398 1.05 0.07 -18.46
C GLU A 398 1.46 -0.64 -19.75
N ARG A 399 1.43 -1.99 -19.74
CA ARG A 399 1.91 -2.85 -20.83
C ARG A 399 0.87 -3.92 -21.22
N PRO A 400 -0.37 -3.54 -21.61
CA PRO A 400 -1.45 -4.48 -21.91
C PRO A 400 -1.19 -5.31 -23.18
N PHE A 401 -0.21 -4.91 -23.99
CA PHE A 401 0.20 -5.58 -25.22
C PHE A 401 1.26 -6.67 -25.02
N LEU A 402 1.74 -6.89 -23.79
CA LEU A 402 2.68 -7.96 -23.47
C LEU A 402 1.99 -9.16 -22.82
N PRO A 403 2.42 -10.40 -23.13
CA PRO A 403 1.98 -11.56 -22.36
C PRO A 403 2.42 -11.42 -20.89
N PRO A 404 1.53 -11.65 -19.90
CA PRO A 404 1.90 -11.61 -18.49
C PRO A 404 3.07 -12.54 -18.12
N SER A 405 3.18 -13.68 -18.80
CA SER A 405 4.28 -14.62 -18.59
C SER A 405 5.65 -14.07 -19.03
N LEU A 406 5.69 -13.27 -20.10
CA LEU A 406 6.91 -12.58 -20.52
C LEU A 406 7.27 -11.48 -19.50
N GLU A 407 6.29 -10.68 -19.09
CA GLU A 407 6.49 -9.60 -18.10
C GLU A 407 7.03 -10.15 -16.78
N ALA A 408 6.37 -11.14 -16.18
CA ALA A 408 6.82 -11.77 -14.93
C ALA A 408 8.23 -12.39 -15.06
N THR A 409 8.55 -13.00 -16.21
CA THR A 409 9.87 -13.58 -16.45
C THR A 409 10.95 -12.52 -16.64
N ALA A 410 10.61 -11.37 -17.25
CA ALA A 410 11.51 -10.23 -17.39
C ALA A 410 11.89 -9.60 -16.05
N TRP A 411 10.94 -9.49 -15.12
CA TRP A 411 11.24 -9.08 -13.75
C TRP A 411 12.19 -10.06 -13.05
N ARG A 412 11.94 -11.37 -13.13
CA ARG A 412 12.84 -12.38 -12.53
C ARG A 412 14.23 -12.41 -13.18
N SER A 413 14.33 -12.20 -14.48
CA SER A 413 15.62 -12.18 -15.20
C SER A 413 16.55 -11.05 -14.71
N SER A 414 15.98 -9.90 -14.31
CA SER A 414 16.74 -8.81 -13.70
C SER A 414 17.03 -9.00 -12.21
N ASN A 415 16.19 -9.76 -11.51
CA ASN A 415 16.14 -9.80 -10.05
C ASN A 415 16.31 -11.25 -9.57
N PRO A 416 17.55 -11.72 -9.35
CA PRO A 416 17.81 -13.13 -9.03
C PRO A 416 17.23 -13.58 -7.68
N ASP A 417 16.94 -12.64 -6.77
CA ASP A 417 16.28 -12.92 -5.49
C ASP A 417 14.75 -12.91 -5.58
N LEU A 418 14.18 -12.50 -6.72
CA LEU A 418 12.74 -12.60 -7.00
C LEU A 418 12.43 -14.01 -7.51
N ALA A 419 11.94 -14.86 -6.62
CA ALA A 419 11.64 -16.26 -6.95
C ALA A 419 10.35 -16.40 -7.78
N TRP A 420 9.35 -15.56 -7.52
CA TRP A 420 8.06 -15.62 -8.19
C TRP A 420 7.42 -14.24 -8.33
N ALA A 421 6.61 -14.08 -9.38
CA ALA A 421 5.89 -12.85 -9.67
C ALA A 421 4.57 -13.15 -10.40
N ASP A 422 3.52 -12.40 -10.07
CA ASP A 422 2.35 -12.19 -10.93
C ASP A 422 2.13 -10.70 -11.17
N THR A 423 2.12 -10.32 -12.44
CA THR A 423 2.03 -8.92 -12.88
C THR A 423 0.69 -8.62 -13.55
N SER A 424 -0.38 -9.35 -13.23
CA SER A 424 -1.63 -9.28 -14.00
C SER A 424 -2.94 -9.43 -13.24
N LYS A 425 -2.91 -9.90 -11.99
CA LYS A 425 -4.11 -10.24 -11.22
C LYS A 425 -4.26 -9.40 -9.98
N ARG A 426 -5.51 -9.02 -9.69
CA ARG A 426 -5.96 -8.38 -8.44
C ARG A 426 -6.45 -9.42 -7.45
N GLY A 427 -6.44 -9.09 -6.17
CA GLY A 427 -6.79 -10.04 -5.13
C GLY A 427 -6.14 -9.74 -3.79
N PHE A 428 -5.64 -10.77 -3.12
CA PHE A 428 -5.07 -10.67 -1.78
C PHE A 428 -4.14 -11.86 -1.47
N MET A 429 -3.39 -11.74 -0.38
CA MET A 429 -2.67 -12.87 0.20
C MET A 429 -3.43 -13.44 1.40
N MET A 430 -3.42 -14.77 1.52
CA MET A 430 -3.80 -15.45 2.76
C MET A 430 -2.57 -16.07 3.39
N VAL A 431 -2.33 -15.76 4.66
CA VAL A 431 -1.20 -16.28 5.42
C VAL A 431 -1.72 -17.16 6.55
N HIS A 432 -1.26 -18.41 6.58
CA HIS A 432 -1.50 -19.35 7.66
C HIS A 432 -0.21 -19.51 8.44
N LEU A 433 -0.28 -19.22 9.74
CA LEU A 433 0.86 -19.28 10.62
C LEU A 433 0.56 -20.24 11.77
N ASP A 434 1.40 -21.24 11.91
CA ASP A 434 1.38 -22.12 13.07
C ASP A 434 2.81 -22.33 13.59
N ALA A 435 2.96 -23.19 14.59
CA ALA A 435 4.25 -23.43 15.22
C ALA A 435 5.25 -24.11 14.26
N ASP A 436 4.86 -24.70 13.15
CA ASP A 436 5.77 -25.46 12.28
C ASP A 436 5.81 -24.92 10.85
N SER A 437 4.79 -24.18 10.44
CA SER A 437 4.63 -23.67 9.09
C SER A 437 4.29 -22.19 9.05
N HIS A 438 4.84 -21.53 8.05
CA HIS A 438 4.40 -20.24 7.58
C HIS A 438 4.04 -20.39 6.11
N HIS A 439 2.75 -20.50 5.84
CA HIS A 439 2.17 -20.78 4.53
C HIS A 439 1.53 -19.52 3.96
N ILE A 440 1.96 -19.11 2.77
CA ILE A 440 1.49 -17.90 2.08
C ILE A 440 0.80 -18.33 0.80
N GLU A 441 -0.41 -17.84 0.55
CA GLU A 441 -1.19 -18.08 -0.66
C GLU A 441 -1.47 -16.75 -1.37
N TYR A 442 -1.26 -16.69 -2.68
CA TYR A 442 -1.67 -15.59 -3.54
C TYR A 442 -2.98 -15.95 -4.25
N LEU A 443 -4.05 -15.22 -3.96
CA LEU A 443 -5.40 -15.52 -4.44
C LEU A 443 -5.90 -14.37 -5.31
N ALA A 444 -6.13 -14.68 -6.59
CA ALA A 444 -6.73 -13.73 -7.53
C ALA A 444 -8.25 -13.72 -7.44
N VAL A 445 -8.84 -12.55 -7.67
CA VAL A 445 -10.28 -12.34 -7.77
C VAL A 445 -10.57 -11.51 -9.01
N ASP A 446 -11.65 -11.82 -9.72
CA ASP A 446 -12.18 -10.94 -10.75
C ASP A 446 -12.94 -9.76 -10.10
N VAL A 447 -12.28 -8.61 -10.10
CA VAL A 447 -12.77 -7.36 -9.51
C VAL A 447 -13.63 -6.53 -10.47
N ALA A 448 -13.59 -6.83 -11.77
CA ALA A 448 -14.36 -6.12 -12.78
C ALA A 448 -15.81 -6.61 -12.84
N SER A 449 -16.07 -7.85 -12.42
CA SER A 449 -17.42 -8.41 -12.37
C SER A 449 -18.34 -7.63 -11.43
N ALA A 450 -19.53 -7.30 -11.94
CA ALA A 450 -20.63 -6.68 -11.18
C ALA A 450 -21.53 -7.71 -10.47
N SER A 451 -21.21 -9.01 -10.52
CA SER A 451 -22.05 -10.03 -9.89
C SER A 451 -22.04 -9.91 -8.36
N GLU A 452 -23.23 -9.77 -7.76
CA GLU A 452 -23.43 -9.75 -6.30
C GLU A 452 -23.20 -11.13 -5.65
N GLY A 453 -23.02 -12.17 -6.48
CA GLY A 453 -22.67 -13.52 -6.05
C GLY A 453 -21.31 -13.54 -5.37
N VAL A 454 -21.36 -13.64 -4.05
CA VAL A 454 -20.24 -13.96 -3.16
C VAL A 454 -20.19 -15.49 -3.18
N GLY A 455 -19.16 -16.08 -3.82
CA GLY A 455 -18.89 -17.51 -3.75
C GLY A 455 -18.39 -18.16 -5.05
N LYS A 456 -17.10 -18.53 -5.05
CA LYS A 456 -16.32 -19.44 -5.96
C LYS A 456 -15.29 -18.83 -6.93
N ASP A 457 -15.14 -17.52 -7.03
CA ASP A 457 -14.28 -16.91 -8.07
C ASP A 457 -12.83 -16.62 -7.64
N THR A 458 -12.32 -17.23 -6.57
CA THR A 458 -10.88 -17.12 -6.24
C THR A 458 -10.06 -18.10 -7.05
N SER A 459 -9.02 -17.63 -7.72
CA SER A 459 -8.03 -18.49 -8.38
C SER A 459 -6.71 -18.46 -7.59
N CYS A 460 -6.23 -19.62 -7.19
CA CYS A 460 -4.88 -19.74 -6.61
C CYS A 460 -3.83 -19.45 -7.69
N LEU A 461 -2.99 -18.44 -7.47
CA LEU A 461 -1.89 -18.11 -8.36
C LEU A 461 -0.62 -18.86 -7.97
N ALA A 462 -0.33 -18.86 -6.67
CA ALA A 462 0.83 -19.54 -6.09
C ALA A 462 0.61 -19.72 -4.59
N ALA A 463 1.33 -20.69 -4.02
CA ALA A 463 1.48 -20.82 -2.58
C ALA A 463 2.93 -21.18 -2.23
N PHE A 464 3.37 -20.74 -1.05
CA PHE A 464 4.73 -20.92 -0.56
C PHE A 464 4.73 -21.32 0.90
N ASP A 465 5.63 -22.24 1.26
CA ASP A 465 5.96 -22.55 2.64
C ASP A 465 7.35 -22.02 2.98
N VAL A 466 7.47 -21.34 4.12
CA VAL A 466 8.74 -20.88 4.68
C VAL A 466 9.09 -21.71 5.91
N GLU A 467 10.31 -22.25 5.93
CA GLU A 467 10.84 -22.92 7.12
C GLU A 467 11.32 -21.90 8.14
N HIS A 468 11.04 -22.18 9.41
CA HIS A 468 11.59 -21.39 10.51
C HIS A 468 13.12 -21.38 10.46
N GLY A 469 13.73 -20.23 10.69
CA GLY A 469 15.19 -20.10 10.60
C GLY A 469 15.71 -19.89 9.17
N LEU A 470 14.81 -19.67 8.20
CA LEU A 470 15.05 -19.67 6.74
C LEU A 470 15.48 -21.02 6.16
N GLY A 471 15.75 -22.06 6.96
CA GLY A 471 16.13 -23.39 6.45
C GLY A 471 17.31 -23.33 5.47
N ASN A 472 17.10 -23.81 4.24
CA ASN A 472 18.05 -23.70 3.12
C ASN A 472 18.02 -22.36 2.38
N SER A 473 17.31 -21.37 2.92
CA SER A 473 17.08 -20.04 2.33
C SER A 473 16.37 -20.07 0.98
N GLU A 474 15.54 -21.09 0.72
CA GLU A 474 14.72 -21.21 -0.48
C GLU A 474 13.23 -21.14 -0.17
N LEU A 475 12.47 -20.50 -1.07
CA LEU A 475 11.01 -20.52 -1.04
C LEU A 475 10.53 -21.86 -1.58
N ARG A 476 9.78 -22.61 -0.77
CA ARG A 476 9.23 -23.90 -1.20
C ARG A 476 7.86 -23.68 -1.82
N VAL A 477 7.74 -24.00 -3.11
CA VAL A 477 6.45 -24.02 -3.80
C VAL A 477 5.53 -25.01 -3.11
N SER A 478 4.31 -24.56 -2.81
CA SER A 478 3.27 -25.30 -2.13
C SER A 478 1.96 -25.23 -2.93
N THR A 479 0.86 -25.70 -2.34
CA THR A 479 -0.47 -25.63 -2.93
C THR A 479 -1.42 -24.85 -2.04
N CYS A 480 -2.27 -24.01 -2.62
CA CYS A 480 -3.27 -23.27 -1.85
C CYS A 480 -4.21 -24.24 -1.12
N ARG A 481 -4.57 -23.89 0.12
CA ARG A 481 -5.51 -24.67 0.91
C ARG A 481 -6.92 -24.54 0.34
N PRO A 482 -7.73 -25.61 0.37
CA PRO A 482 -9.14 -25.50 0.00
C PRO A 482 -9.89 -24.58 0.99
N PRO A 483 -10.95 -23.89 0.56
CA PRO A 483 -11.80 -23.13 1.47
C PRO A 483 -12.33 -24.02 2.59
N GLN A 484 -12.32 -23.55 3.84
CA GLN A 484 -12.90 -24.32 4.93
C GLN A 484 -14.43 -24.20 4.87
N THR A 485 -15.10 -25.30 4.53
CA THR A 485 -16.54 -25.40 4.79
C THR A 485 -16.73 -25.48 6.30
N ARG A 486 -17.17 -24.39 6.93
CA ARG A 486 -17.63 -24.48 8.33
C ARG A 486 -18.70 -25.56 8.39
N SER A 487 -18.40 -26.67 9.07
CA SER A 487 -19.41 -27.65 9.40
C SER A 487 -20.45 -26.97 10.29
N ALA A 488 -21.72 -27.01 9.90
CA ALA A 488 -22.82 -26.46 10.70
C ALA A 488 -22.86 -27.01 12.15
N THR A 489 -22.14 -28.10 12.43
CA THR A 489 -22.06 -28.73 13.76
C THR A 489 -21.12 -28.04 14.75
N GLU A 490 -20.18 -27.19 14.33
CA GLU A 490 -19.29 -26.49 15.28
C GLU A 490 -19.91 -25.22 15.90
N THR A 491 -21.02 -24.74 15.33
CA THR A 491 -21.76 -23.58 15.86
C THR A 491 -22.56 -23.86 17.14
N VAL A 492 -22.67 -25.12 17.58
CA VAL A 492 -23.50 -25.50 18.74
C VAL A 492 -22.68 -25.85 20.00
N ALA A 493 -21.37 -26.02 19.91
CA ALA A 493 -20.57 -26.45 21.07
C ALA A 493 -20.06 -25.33 21.99
N GLN A 494 -20.28 -24.05 21.66
CA GLN A 494 -19.80 -22.91 22.47
C GLN A 494 -20.90 -21.99 23.02
N THR A 495 -22.17 -22.36 22.93
CA THR A 495 -23.27 -21.60 23.57
C THR A 495 -23.92 -22.29 24.77
N ASP A 496 -23.67 -23.58 25.00
CA ASP A 496 -24.23 -24.31 26.15
C ASP A 496 -23.27 -24.31 27.37
N SER A 497 -23.12 -23.17 28.03
CA SER A 497 -22.83 -23.11 29.49
C SER A 497 -22.96 -21.72 30.12
N ALA A 498 -23.25 -20.65 29.37
CA ALA A 498 -23.31 -19.29 29.94
C ALA A 498 -24.73 -18.70 30.08
N THR A 499 -25.80 -19.43 29.74
CA THR A 499 -27.19 -18.95 29.82
C THR A 499 -28.03 -19.72 30.83
N ALA A 500 -27.78 -19.50 32.13
CA ALA A 500 -28.73 -19.92 33.17
C ALA A 500 -28.76 -19.04 34.45
N ALA A 501 -28.02 -17.92 34.55
CA ALA A 501 -27.91 -17.22 35.84
C ALA A 501 -27.96 -15.67 35.84
N THR A 502 -28.30 -14.98 34.74
CA THR A 502 -28.17 -13.50 34.68
C THR A 502 -29.43 -12.72 34.25
N VAL A 503 -30.60 -13.35 34.26
CA VAL A 503 -31.86 -12.67 33.91
C VAL A 503 -32.47 -11.78 35.03
N PRO A 504 -32.14 -11.88 36.34
CA PRO A 504 -32.70 -10.93 37.33
C PRO A 504 -31.94 -9.59 37.45
N LEU A 505 -30.70 -9.47 36.94
CA LEU A 505 -29.84 -8.31 37.24
C LEU A 505 -30.06 -7.11 36.30
N VAL A 506 -30.50 -7.36 35.06
CA VAL A 506 -30.64 -6.32 34.03
C VAL A 506 -31.88 -5.43 34.26
N LEU A 507 -32.96 -5.96 34.87
CA LEU A 507 -34.12 -5.15 35.26
C LEU A 507 -33.87 -4.27 36.51
N ALA A 508 -32.97 -4.66 37.40
CA ALA A 508 -32.62 -3.90 38.60
C ALA A 508 -31.72 -2.68 38.28
N LEU A 509 -30.87 -2.78 37.25
CA LEU A 509 -29.98 -1.67 36.84
C LEU A 509 -30.73 -0.57 36.07
N LEU A 510 -31.76 -0.92 35.28
CA LEU A 510 -32.59 0.06 34.56
C LEU A 510 -33.47 0.92 35.50
N THR A 511 -33.89 0.38 36.65
CA THR A 511 -34.66 1.12 37.65
C THR A 511 -33.78 2.06 38.50
N CYS A 512 -32.53 1.69 38.78
CA CYS A 512 -31.56 2.57 39.45
C CYS A 512 -31.11 3.77 38.58
N CYS A 513 -30.91 3.58 37.27
CA CYS A 513 -30.50 4.67 36.37
C CYS A 513 -31.58 5.75 36.20
N LEU A 514 -32.85 5.38 36.18
CA LEU A 514 -33.97 6.33 36.11
C LEU A 514 -34.14 7.16 37.40
N GLY A 515 -33.85 6.57 38.57
CA GLY A 515 -33.85 7.29 39.86
C GLY A 515 -32.71 8.31 39.97
N TRP A 516 -31.53 7.98 39.44
CA TRP A 516 -30.35 8.86 39.47
C TRP A 516 -30.51 10.08 38.55
N LEU A 517 -31.09 9.90 37.36
CA LEU A 517 -31.36 10.99 36.41
C LEU A 517 -32.39 12.01 36.92
N MET A 518 -33.42 11.58 37.66
CA MET A 518 -34.37 12.50 38.31
C MET A 518 -33.75 13.26 39.50
N GLY A 519 -32.90 12.60 40.29
CA GLY A 519 -32.16 13.24 41.39
C GLY A 519 -31.14 14.29 40.92
N TRP A 520 -30.45 14.02 39.80
CA TRP A 520 -29.44 14.92 39.24
C TRP A 520 -30.05 16.19 38.63
N CYS A 521 -31.21 16.09 37.98
CA CYS A 521 -31.96 17.24 37.44
C CYS A 521 -32.55 18.15 38.52
N LEU A 522 -32.96 17.60 39.67
CA LEU A 522 -33.46 18.38 40.82
C LEU A 522 -32.32 19.05 41.61
N GLY A 523 -31.14 18.42 41.68
CA GLY A 523 -29.94 18.98 42.30
C GLY A 523 -29.36 20.20 41.56
N ARG A 524 -29.31 20.16 40.22
CA ARG A 524 -28.80 21.29 39.40
C ARG A 524 -29.69 22.54 39.46
N ARG A 525 -31.01 22.41 39.65
CA ARG A 525 -31.90 23.57 39.82
C ARG A 525 -31.68 24.34 41.14
N ARG A 526 -31.22 23.69 42.21
CA ARG A 526 -30.88 24.34 43.49
C ARG A 526 -29.50 25.02 43.45
N LEU A 527 -28.51 24.41 42.80
CA LEU A 527 -27.17 25.00 42.61
C LEU A 527 -27.19 26.24 41.72
N TRP A 528 -27.98 26.23 40.64
CA TRP A 528 -28.07 27.35 39.70
C TRP A 528 -28.74 28.62 40.29
N LYS A 529 -29.62 28.46 41.28
CA LYS A 529 -30.17 29.62 42.03
C LYS A 529 -29.13 30.26 42.96
N SER A 530 -28.29 29.47 43.62
CA SER A 530 -27.28 30.00 44.56
C SER A 530 -26.09 30.68 43.85
N GLU A 531 -25.74 30.25 42.64
CA GLU A 531 -24.66 30.88 41.85
C GLU A 531 -25.09 32.17 41.16
N LYS A 532 -26.38 32.33 40.79
CA LYS A 532 -26.91 33.60 40.28
C LYS A 532 -26.93 34.70 41.35
N GLU A 533 -27.25 34.37 42.60
CA GLU A 533 -27.24 35.33 43.71
C GLU A 533 -25.81 35.74 44.10
N LYS A 534 -24.83 34.82 44.02
CA LYS A 534 -23.40 35.13 44.24
C LYS A 534 -22.74 35.88 43.07
N GLY A 535 -23.21 35.66 41.83
CA GLY A 535 -22.75 36.39 40.64
C GLY A 535 -23.25 37.83 40.59
N ALA A 536 -24.49 38.09 41.03
CA ALA A 536 -25.06 39.43 41.08
C ALA A 536 -24.41 40.35 42.14
N GLN A 537 -23.93 39.79 43.26
CA GLN A 537 -23.18 40.55 44.27
C GLN A 537 -21.74 40.90 43.86
N ARG A 538 -21.10 40.09 42.99
CA ARG A 538 -19.75 40.38 42.46
C ARG A 538 -19.73 41.41 41.33
N TYR A 539 -20.84 41.56 40.59
CA TYR A 539 -20.94 42.55 39.52
C TYR A 539 -21.24 43.97 40.03
N ALA A 540 -21.85 44.09 41.22
CA ALA A 540 -22.17 45.39 41.85
C ALA A 540 -20.98 46.05 42.60
N GLN A 541 -19.83 45.37 42.73
CA GLN A 541 -18.61 45.91 43.37
C GLN A 541 -17.54 46.38 42.37
N HIS A 542 -17.82 46.35 41.06
CA HIS A 542 -16.84 46.71 40.00
C HIS A 542 -17.33 47.78 39.03
N VAL A 543 -18.32 48.59 39.42
CA VAL A 543 -18.89 49.65 38.55
C VAL A 543 -18.69 51.07 39.13
N ASP A 544 -17.84 51.25 40.16
CA ASP A 544 -17.49 52.60 40.68
C ASP A 544 -16.14 53.15 40.20
N GLU A 545 -15.46 52.50 39.27
CA GLU A 545 -14.19 53.00 38.69
C GLU A 545 -14.15 52.81 37.17
N ALA A 546 -14.83 53.68 36.42
CA ALA A 546 -14.45 54.07 35.05
C ALA A 546 -15.44 55.12 34.52
N GLU A 547 -15.20 56.38 34.89
CA GLU A 547 -15.84 57.53 34.25
C GLU A 547 -14.92 58.09 33.14
N HIS A 548 -15.55 58.59 32.06
CA HIS A 548 -15.03 59.44 30.97
C HIS A 548 -14.32 58.78 29.76
N VAL A 549 -15.06 58.60 28.64
CA VAL A 549 -14.89 59.28 27.32
C VAL A 549 -16.16 59.00 26.45
N PRO A 550 -16.77 59.99 25.75
CA PRO A 550 -18.07 59.84 25.07
C PRO A 550 -18.00 59.27 23.64
N PRO A 551 -19.10 58.67 23.11
CA PRO A 551 -19.11 57.97 21.82
C PRO A 551 -19.49 58.86 20.62
N GLN A 552 -18.77 58.69 19.51
CA GLN A 552 -19.22 59.13 18.17
C GLN A 552 -20.22 58.11 17.60
N ARG A 553 -21.40 58.62 17.23
CA ARG A 553 -22.44 57.92 16.48
C ARG A 553 -22.06 57.87 15.00
N MET A 554 -22.14 56.70 14.37
CA MET A 554 -22.66 56.58 13.00
C MET A 554 -23.55 55.36 12.92
N GLY A 555 -24.76 55.58 12.40
CA GLY A 555 -25.83 54.62 12.34
C GLY A 555 -26.04 54.05 10.94
N ILE A 556 -26.63 52.84 10.94
CA ILE A 556 -27.75 52.34 10.11
C ILE A 556 -27.61 52.46 8.58
N GLU A 557 -27.58 51.34 7.85
CA GLU A 557 -28.77 50.82 7.14
C GLU A 557 -28.51 49.47 6.44
N LEU A 558 -29.48 48.58 6.66
CA LEU A 558 -29.73 47.33 5.95
C LEU A 558 -30.38 47.64 4.60
N ARG A 559 -29.85 47.06 3.53
CA ARG A 559 -30.62 46.52 2.40
C ARG A 559 -29.95 45.25 1.89
#